data_AF-A0A7J6FUT9-F1
#
_entry.id   AF-A0A7J6FUT9-F1
#
_cell.length_a   1.000
_cell.length_b   1.000
_cell.length_c   1.000
_cell.angle_alpha   90.00
_cell.angle_beta   90.00
_cell.angle_gamma   90.00
#
_symmetry.space_group_name_H-M   'P 1'
#
loop_
_entity.id
_entity.type
_entity.pdbx_description
1 polymer ?
#
loop_
_entity_poly.entity_id
_entity_poly.type
_entity_poly.pdbx_seq_one_letter_code
_entity_poly.pdbx_strand_id
1 'polypeptide(L)'
;MSEQQFTSSIYTISNGYNLFCPPQRKVNWSHGVWNRQNIPRQSFILWTAVQDRLRTRSRLKHMKIKSWLHWRIESVDLDVILRWIERSNKGRFRKSLWYAVIASAVYQIWRAQNLMLWESKEPRVTEVTRNIKEEIKSRFTYVWPKKVSEYDAQWFIGIVQ
;
A
#
# COMPACT_ATOMS: atom_id res chain seq x y z
N MET A 1 19.14 24.31 -4.37
CA MET A 1 19.23 25.76 -4.65
C MET A 1 19.35 26.45 -3.31
N SER A 2 20.40 27.24 -3.08
CA SER A 2 20.55 27.98 -1.83
C SER A 2 19.62 29.20 -1.82
N GLU A 3 19.23 29.69 -0.63
CA GLU A 3 18.35 30.86 -0.48
C GLU A 3 18.90 32.10 -1.21
N GLN A 4 20.23 32.27 -1.22
CA GLN A 4 20.91 33.37 -1.92
C GLN A 4 20.78 33.30 -3.45
N GLN A 5 20.72 32.09 -4.03
CA GLN A 5 20.49 31.90 -5.47
C GLN A 5 19.02 32.11 -5.86
N PHE A 6 18.10 31.92 -4.91
CA PHE A 6 16.67 32.15 -5.15
C PHE A 6 16.37 33.65 -5.25
N THR A 7 16.91 34.46 -4.33
CA THR A 7 16.71 35.91 -4.27
C THR A 7 17.33 36.66 -5.45
N SER A 8 18.34 36.08 -6.12
CA SER A 8 18.98 36.67 -7.29
C SER A 8 18.30 36.33 -8.62
N SER A 9 17.35 35.39 -8.62
CA SER A 9 16.64 34.93 -9.82
C SER A 9 15.23 35.51 -9.91
N ILE A 10 14.67 35.64 -11.10
CA ILE A 10 13.25 35.99 -11.28
C ILE A 10 12.40 34.93 -10.56
N TYR A 11 11.50 35.38 -9.68
CA TYR A 11 10.63 34.49 -8.92
C TYR A 11 9.81 33.61 -9.86
N THR A 12 9.96 32.31 -9.71
CA THR A 12 9.09 31.31 -10.33
C THR A 12 8.60 30.35 -9.26
N ILE A 13 7.33 29.94 -9.37
CA ILE A 13 6.71 29.00 -8.44
C ILE A 13 7.54 27.71 -8.34
N SER A 14 8.09 27.24 -9.46
CA SER A 14 9.01 26.09 -9.52
C SER A 14 10.25 26.27 -8.64
N ASN A 15 10.88 27.45 -8.68
CA ASN A 15 12.06 27.73 -7.85
C ASN A 15 11.68 27.78 -6.37
N GLY A 16 10.51 28.35 -6.04
CA GLY A 16 9.97 28.32 -4.67
C GLY A 16 9.78 26.89 -4.15
N TYR A 17 9.16 26.02 -4.94
CA TYR A 17 9.01 24.60 -4.57
C TYR A 17 10.36 23.89 -4.38
N ASN A 18 11.34 24.13 -5.26
CA ASN A 18 12.68 23.54 -5.14
C ASN A 18 13.45 24.03 -3.91
N LEU A 19 13.11 25.23 -3.39
CA LEU A 19 13.68 25.79 -2.16
C LEU A 19 13.07 25.13 -0.92
N PHE A 20 11.74 25.06 -0.83
CA PHE A 20 11.04 24.47 0.32
C PHE A 20 11.11 22.94 0.35
N CYS A 21 11.26 22.31 -0.81
CA CYS A 21 11.34 20.86 -0.96
C CYS A 21 12.62 20.51 -1.73
N PRO A 22 13.78 20.47 -1.04
CA PRO A 22 15.02 20.06 -1.67
C PRO A 22 14.87 18.64 -2.23
N PRO A 23 15.57 18.29 -3.33
CA PRO A 23 15.48 16.97 -3.94
C PRO A 23 15.83 15.89 -2.92
N GLN A 24 14.82 15.12 -2.52
CA GLN A 24 14.95 14.02 -1.58
C GLN A 24 15.43 12.76 -2.29
N ARG A 25 16.05 11.84 -1.54
CA ARG A 25 16.36 10.50 -2.06
C ARG A 25 15.06 9.83 -2.48
N LYS A 26 15.01 9.34 -3.73
CA LYS A 26 13.84 8.65 -4.27
C LYS A 26 13.58 7.39 -3.44
N VAL A 27 12.45 7.35 -2.74
CA VAL A 27 12.02 6.19 -1.95
C VAL A 27 11.20 5.22 -2.80
N ASN A 28 11.53 3.94 -2.70
CA ASN A 28 10.92 2.84 -3.45
C ASN A 28 9.45 2.57 -3.05
N TRP A 29 9.08 2.81 -1.80
CA TRP A 29 7.75 2.52 -1.28
C TRP A 29 6.68 3.55 -1.69
N SER A 30 7.09 4.73 -2.19
CA SER A 30 6.18 5.86 -2.48
C SER A 30 5.04 5.46 -3.43
N HIS A 31 5.36 4.74 -4.51
CA HIS A 31 4.38 4.27 -5.48
C HIS A 31 3.37 3.28 -4.88
N GLY A 32 3.81 2.46 -3.91
CA GLY A 32 2.94 1.49 -3.25
C GLY A 32 2.03 2.11 -2.19
N VAL A 33 2.57 3.03 -1.39
CA VAL A 33 1.83 3.73 -0.34
C VAL A 33 0.72 4.61 -0.93
N TRP A 34 1.05 5.36 -1.97
CA TRP A 34 0.15 6.33 -2.62
C TRP A 34 -0.54 5.77 -3.86
N ASN A 35 -0.66 4.45 -3.95
CA ASN A 35 -1.37 3.78 -5.05
C ASN A 35 -2.85 4.20 -5.10
N ARG A 36 -3.37 4.49 -6.30
CA ARG A 36 -4.74 5.02 -6.52
C ARG A 36 -5.84 4.13 -5.94
N GLN A 37 -5.62 2.81 -5.89
CA GLN A 37 -6.60 1.84 -5.43
C GLN A 37 -6.69 1.79 -3.90
N ASN A 38 -5.69 2.36 -3.20
CA ASN A 38 -5.70 2.44 -1.75
C ASN A 38 -6.77 3.46 -1.31
N ILE A 39 -7.40 3.21 -0.16
CA ILE A 39 -8.23 4.22 0.49
C ILE A 39 -7.27 5.23 1.17
N PRO A 40 -7.51 6.56 1.09
CA PRO A 40 -6.61 7.55 1.69
C PRO A 40 -6.22 7.26 3.15
N ARG A 41 -7.17 6.81 3.98
CA ARG A 41 -6.92 6.39 5.37
C ARG A 41 -5.91 5.24 5.48
N GLN A 42 -5.97 4.28 4.55
CA GLN A 42 -5.08 3.13 4.52
C GLN A 42 -3.69 3.49 4.01
N SER A 43 -3.62 4.39 3.02
CA SER A 43 -2.34 4.97 2.59
C SER A 43 -1.62 5.65 3.73
N PHE A 44 -2.33 6.43 4.55
CA PHE A 44 -1.77 7.07 5.72
C PHE A 44 -1.23 6.05 6.74
N ILE A 45 -2.04 5.05 7.11
CA ILE A 45 -1.61 4.03 8.07
C ILE A 45 -0.45 3.18 7.50
N LEU A 46 -0.50 2.82 6.21
CA LEU A 46 0.57 2.11 5.54
C LEU A 46 1.88 2.93 5.54
N TRP A 47 1.82 4.22 5.26
CA TRP A 47 2.97 5.12 5.37
C TRP A 47 3.56 5.11 6.78
N THR A 48 2.72 5.22 7.82
CA THR A 48 3.19 5.14 9.22
C THR A 48 3.82 3.79 9.55
N ALA A 49 3.31 2.70 8.96
CA ALA A 49 3.87 1.36 9.15
C ALA A 49 5.24 1.19 8.47
N VAL A 50 5.43 1.80 7.29
CA VAL A 50 6.71 1.80 6.57
C VAL A 50 7.80 2.54 7.34
N GLN A 51 7.44 3.56 8.12
CA GLN A 51 8.38 4.29 8.99
C GLN A 51 8.71 3.54 10.31
N ASP A 52 8.49 2.22 10.35
CA ASP A 52 8.71 1.29 11.49
C ASP A 52 8.00 1.67 12.81
N ARG A 53 6.94 2.50 12.74
CA ARG A 53 6.17 2.92 13.92
C ARG A 53 5.10 1.92 14.36
N LEU A 54 5.00 0.75 13.72
CA LEU A 54 3.98 -0.27 13.99
C LEU A 54 4.58 -1.69 14.03
N ARG A 55 4.42 -2.40 15.16
CA ARG A 55 4.80 -3.83 15.30
C ARG A 55 3.86 -4.73 14.47
N THR A 56 4.10 -4.83 13.16
CA THR A 56 3.26 -5.61 12.20
C THR A 56 3.85 -6.98 11.82
N ARG A 57 5.13 -7.21 12.12
CA ARG A 57 5.90 -8.40 11.68
C ARG A 57 5.28 -9.73 12.11
N SER A 58 4.68 -9.81 13.31
CA SER A 58 4.16 -11.07 13.86
C SER A 58 2.80 -11.49 13.27
N ARG A 59 1.97 -10.53 12.83
CA ARG A 59 0.55 -10.78 12.49
C ARG A 59 0.32 -11.04 11.00
N LEU A 60 1.18 -10.51 10.13
CA LEU A 60 1.15 -10.82 8.69
C LEU A 60 1.36 -12.32 8.41
N LYS A 61 2.15 -13.04 9.24
CA LYS A 61 2.37 -14.50 9.11
C LYS A 61 1.06 -15.29 9.21
N HIS A 62 0.16 -14.84 10.06
CA HIS A 62 -1.09 -15.54 10.37
C HIS A 62 -2.23 -15.22 9.40
N MET A 63 -2.02 -14.29 8.47
CA MET A 63 -3.04 -13.91 7.51
C MET A 63 -3.10 -14.91 6.35
N LYS A 64 -4.31 -15.43 6.07
CA LYS A 64 -4.60 -16.30 4.90
C LYS A 64 -4.51 -15.57 3.54
N ILE A 65 -3.87 -14.40 3.50
CA ILE A 65 -3.69 -13.57 2.30
C ILE A 65 -2.61 -14.18 1.39
N LYS A 66 -1.55 -14.77 1.96
CA LYS A 66 -0.47 -15.40 1.18
C LYS A 66 -1.00 -16.58 0.36
N SER A 67 -1.82 -17.44 0.96
CA SER A 67 -2.45 -18.56 0.26
C SER A 67 -3.46 -18.09 -0.79
N TRP A 68 -4.26 -17.07 -0.46
CA TRP A 68 -5.22 -16.48 -1.41
C TRP A 68 -4.56 -15.91 -2.67
N LEU A 69 -3.45 -15.18 -2.54
CA LEU A 69 -2.74 -14.58 -3.68
C LEU A 69 -1.70 -15.51 -4.32
N HIS A 70 -1.58 -16.76 -3.87
CA HIS A 70 -0.50 -17.68 -4.23
C HIS A 70 0.90 -17.03 -4.13
N TRP A 71 1.09 -16.23 -3.08
CA TRP A 71 2.26 -15.38 -2.93
C TRP A 71 3.46 -16.20 -2.44
N ARG A 72 4.53 -16.26 -3.24
CA ARG A 72 5.74 -17.04 -2.93
C ARG A 72 6.71 -16.36 -1.96
N ILE A 73 6.37 -15.21 -1.40
CA ILE A 73 7.26 -14.46 -0.49
C ILE A 73 7.07 -14.95 0.94
N GLU A 74 8.14 -15.46 1.55
CA GLU A 74 8.12 -15.92 2.94
C GLU A 74 8.31 -14.79 3.95
N SER A 75 8.86 -13.65 3.52
CA SER A 75 9.03 -12.47 4.36
C SER A 75 7.70 -11.91 4.91
N VAL A 76 7.79 -11.33 6.09
CA VAL A 76 6.74 -10.52 6.74
C VAL A 76 7.18 -9.09 7.00
N ASP A 77 8.41 -8.78 6.60
CA ASP A 77 8.92 -7.42 6.63
C ASP A 77 8.28 -6.64 5.47
N LEU A 78 7.58 -5.58 5.82
CA LEU A 78 6.83 -4.74 4.90
C LEU A 78 7.75 -4.13 3.84
N ASP A 79 8.94 -3.66 4.21
CA ASP A 79 9.87 -3.04 3.28
C ASP A 79 10.44 -4.08 2.30
N VAL A 80 10.72 -5.30 2.78
CA VAL A 80 11.12 -6.42 1.90
C VAL A 80 10.03 -6.76 0.89
N ILE A 81 8.76 -6.81 1.33
CA ILE A 81 7.63 -7.09 0.45
C ILE A 81 7.45 -5.98 -0.58
N LEU A 82 7.49 -4.71 -0.17
CA LEU A 82 7.35 -3.56 -1.08
C LEU A 82 8.48 -3.52 -2.11
N ARG A 83 9.73 -3.78 -1.70
CA ARG A 83 10.87 -3.92 -2.62
C ARG A 83 10.70 -5.06 -3.61
N TRP A 84 10.15 -6.19 -3.17
CA TRP A 84 9.88 -7.31 -4.07
C TRP A 84 8.81 -6.96 -5.12
N ILE A 85 7.73 -6.29 -4.73
CA ILE A 85 6.67 -5.88 -5.67
C ILE A 85 7.27 -4.94 -6.71
N GLU A 86 8.06 -3.96 -6.25
CA GLU A 86 8.71 -2.98 -7.12
C GLU A 86 9.59 -3.67 -8.19
N ARG A 87 10.40 -4.66 -7.77
CA ARG A 87 11.30 -5.42 -8.65
C ARG A 87 10.62 -6.51 -9.48
N SER A 88 9.38 -6.88 -9.16
CA SER A 88 8.68 -7.94 -9.90
C SER A 88 8.43 -7.56 -11.36
N ASN A 89 8.52 -8.53 -12.27
CA ASN A 89 8.19 -8.37 -13.69
C ASN A 89 6.67 -8.44 -13.95
N LYS A 90 5.84 -8.05 -12.97
CA LYS A 90 4.38 -8.03 -13.15
C LYS A 90 3.92 -6.66 -13.65
N GLY A 91 2.81 -6.66 -14.39
CA GLY A 91 2.21 -5.44 -14.92
C GLY A 91 1.72 -4.49 -13.82
N ARG A 92 1.54 -3.22 -14.18
CA ARG A 92 1.08 -2.16 -13.27
C ARG A 92 -0.20 -2.51 -12.52
N PHE A 93 -1.12 -3.21 -13.19
CA PHE A 93 -2.38 -3.67 -12.58
C PHE A 93 -2.14 -4.59 -11.40
N ARG A 94 -1.37 -5.66 -11.57
CA ARG A 94 -1.07 -6.62 -10.49
C ARG A 94 -0.28 -6.00 -9.35
N LYS A 95 0.70 -5.14 -9.66
CA LYS A 95 1.44 -4.39 -8.62
C LYS A 95 0.50 -3.51 -7.80
N SER A 96 -0.37 -2.76 -8.48
CA SER A 96 -1.39 -1.93 -7.83
C SER A 96 -2.33 -2.74 -6.93
N LEU A 97 -2.77 -3.91 -7.38
CA LEU A 97 -3.56 -4.83 -6.56
C LEU A 97 -2.81 -5.28 -5.31
N TRP A 98 -1.56 -5.71 -5.44
CA TRP A 98 -0.76 -6.13 -4.30
C TRP A 98 -0.52 -5.01 -3.29
N TYR A 99 -0.29 -3.79 -3.77
CA TYR A 99 -0.19 -2.62 -2.88
C TYR A 99 -1.49 -2.35 -2.13
N ALA A 100 -2.63 -2.42 -2.81
CA ALA A 100 -3.93 -2.27 -2.18
C ALA A 100 -4.15 -3.35 -1.11
N VAL A 101 -3.88 -4.63 -1.42
CA VAL A 101 -4.00 -5.72 -0.45
C VAL A 101 -3.13 -5.50 0.78
N ILE A 102 -1.89 -5.05 0.61
CA ILE A 102 -1.00 -4.73 1.73
C ILE A 102 -1.56 -3.56 2.55
N ALA A 103 -1.99 -2.47 1.90
CA ALA A 103 -2.54 -1.32 2.59
C ALA A 103 -3.76 -1.69 3.44
N SER A 104 -4.67 -2.47 2.87
CA SER A 104 -5.85 -3.00 3.58
C SER A 104 -5.44 -3.93 4.73
N ALA A 105 -4.48 -4.83 4.52
CA ALA A 105 -3.99 -5.74 5.56
C ALA A 105 -3.38 -5.00 6.75
N VAL A 106 -2.49 -4.03 6.49
CA VAL A 106 -1.87 -3.20 7.51
C VAL A 106 -2.92 -2.40 8.28
N TYR A 107 -3.89 -1.82 7.57
CA TYR A 107 -5.00 -1.11 8.21
C TYR A 107 -5.84 -2.02 9.12
N GLN A 108 -6.15 -3.24 8.69
CA GLN A 108 -6.90 -4.18 9.52
C GLN A 108 -6.11 -4.63 10.75
N ILE A 109 -4.78 -4.79 10.65
CA ILE A 109 -3.92 -5.08 11.81
C ILE A 109 -3.96 -3.92 12.82
N TRP A 110 -3.80 -2.70 12.32
CA TRP A 110 -3.87 -1.49 13.14
C TRP A 110 -5.24 -1.36 13.81
N ARG A 111 -6.33 -1.51 13.04
CA ARG A 111 -7.70 -1.48 13.56
C ARG A 111 -7.92 -2.55 14.62
N ALA A 112 -7.40 -3.75 14.38
CA ALA A 112 -7.48 -4.86 15.32
C ALA A 112 -6.76 -4.58 16.65
N GLN A 113 -5.59 -3.93 16.60
CA GLN A 113 -4.87 -3.53 17.81
C GLN A 113 -5.65 -2.47 18.59
N ASN A 114 -6.21 -1.48 17.90
CA ASN A 114 -7.02 -0.46 18.54
C ASN A 114 -8.30 -1.05 19.17
N LEU A 115 -9.02 -1.92 18.46
CA LEU A 115 -10.22 -2.56 19.01
C LEU A 115 -9.88 -3.44 20.23
N MET A 116 -8.74 -4.12 20.24
CA MET A 116 -8.31 -4.89 21.40
C MET A 116 -8.03 -3.98 22.62
N LEU A 117 -7.38 -2.83 22.39
CA LEU A 117 -7.06 -1.88 23.45
C LEU A 117 -8.30 -1.20 24.03
N TRP A 118 -9.26 -0.83 23.17
CA TRP A 118 -10.41 0.00 23.56
C TRP A 118 -11.68 -0.80 23.87
N GLU A 119 -11.88 -1.97 23.26
CA GLU A 119 -13.11 -2.76 23.35
C GLU A 119 -12.86 -4.21 23.81
N SER A 120 -11.62 -4.60 24.10
CA SER A 120 -11.22 -5.97 24.50
C SER A 120 -11.67 -7.08 23.53
N LYS A 121 -11.97 -6.72 22.27
CA LYS A 121 -12.46 -7.66 21.26
C LYS A 121 -11.31 -8.11 20.38
N GLU A 122 -11.03 -9.41 20.37
CA GLU A 122 -10.03 -9.98 19.47
C GLU A 122 -10.68 -10.27 18.09
N PRO A 123 -10.26 -9.60 17.00
CA PRO A 123 -10.82 -9.84 15.69
C PRO A 123 -10.31 -11.15 15.11
N ARG A 124 -11.23 -11.98 14.62
CA ARG A 124 -10.93 -13.26 14.02
C ARG A 124 -10.21 -13.07 12.68
N VAL A 125 -9.13 -13.82 12.46
CA VAL A 125 -8.32 -13.80 11.21
C VAL A 125 -9.16 -14.04 9.95
N THR A 126 -10.21 -14.86 10.07
CA THR A 126 -11.17 -15.15 9.00
C THR A 126 -11.95 -13.91 8.57
N GLU A 127 -12.42 -13.12 9.54
CA GLU A 127 -13.15 -11.88 9.30
C GLU A 127 -12.26 -10.81 8.66
N VAL A 128 -11.01 -10.69 9.14
CA VAL A 128 -10.03 -9.77 8.56
C VAL A 128 -9.77 -10.11 7.09
N THR A 129 -9.57 -11.39 6.77
CA THR A 129 -9.33 -11.83 5.39
C THR A 129 -10.55 -11.57 4.51
N ARG A 130 -11.77 -11.83 5.00
CA ARG A 130 -13.02 -11.54 4.29
C ARG A 130 -13.16 -10.04 3.98
N ASN A 131 -12.96 -9.19 4.99
CA ASN A 131 -13.06 -7.74 4.84
C ASN A 131 -12.07 -7.19 3.79
N ILE A 132 -10.84 -7.72 3.77
CA ILE A 132 -9.85 -7.34 2.75
C ILE A 132 -10.33 -7.75 1.35
N LYS A 133 -10.83 -8.98 1.18
CA LYS A 133 -11.34 -9.45 -0.12
C LYS A 133 -12.50 -8.58 -0.63
N GLU A 134 -13.49 -8.32 0.23
CA GLU A 134 -14.66 -7.51 -0.13
C GLU A 134 -14.28 -6.07 -0.46
N GLU A 135 -13.35 -5.49 0.29
CA GLU A 135 -12.84 -4.16 0.02
C GLU A 135 -12.12 -4.11 -1.32
N ILE A 136 -11.20 -5.04 -1.58
CA ILE A 136 -10.46 -5.10 -2.84
C ILE A 136 -11.40 -5.31 -4.02
N LYS A 137 -12.38 -6.22 -3.88
CA LYS A 137 -13.45 -6.42 -4.87
C LYS A 137 -14.15 -5.10 -5.19
N SER A 138 -14.68 -4.44 -4.17
CA SER A 138 -15.38 -3.17 -4.31
C SER A 138 -14.50 -2.09 -4.96
N ARG A 139 -13.28 -1.88 -4.46
CA ARG A 139 -12.39 -0.84 -4.97
C ARG A 139 -12.01 -1.06 -6.42
N PHE A 140 -11.71 -2.29 -6.84
CA PHE A 140 -11.35 -2.56 -8.23
C PHE A 140 -12.57 -2.51 -9.15
N THR A 141 -13.75 -2.97 -8.72
CA THR A 141 -14.99 -2.84 -9.50
C THR A 141 -15.37 -1.38 -9.74
N TYR A 142 -15.34 -0.52 -8.70
CA TYR A 142 -15.77 0.89 -8.83
C TYR A 142 -14.65 1.83 -9.32
N VAL A 143 -13.39 1.51 -9.05
CA VAL A 143 -12.22 2.34 -9.41
C VAL A 143 -11.35 1.58 -10.41
N TRP A 144 -11.97 1.08 -11.48
CA TRP A 144 -11.32 0.27 -12.50
C TRP A 144 -10.17 1.04 -13.18
N PRO A 145 -8.97 0.45 -13.35
CA PRO A 145 -7.87 1.11 -14.04
C PRO A 145 -8.16 1.26 -15.54
N LYS A 146 -7.78 2.40 -16.13
CA LYS A 146 -8.05 2.70 -17.55
C LYS A 146 -7.40 1.74 -18.55
N LYS A 147 -6.34 1.04 -18.16
CA LYS A 147 -5.54 0.14 -19.02
C LYS A 147 -5.28 -1.18 -18.29
N VAL A 148 -6.12 -2.18 -18.54
CA VAL A 148 -5.99 -3.55 -18.03
C VAL A 148 -6.16 -4.50 -19.20
N SER A 149 -5.28 -5.49 -19.34
CA SER A 149 -5.43 -6.52 -20.36
C SER A 149 -6.58 -7.45 -20.01
N GLU A 150 -7.21 -8.06 -21.01
CA GLU A 150 -8.29 -9.02 -20.78
C GLU A 150 -7.83 -10.21 -19.92
N TYR A 151 -6.60 -10.69 -20.14
CA TYR A 151 -5.99 -11.72 -19.29
C TYR A 151 -5.89 -11.30 -17.82
N ASP A 152 -5.46 -10.07 -17.53
CA ASP A 152 -5.38 -9.59 -16.14
C ASP A 152 -6.76 -9.34 -15.52
N ALA A 153 -7.75 -8.97 -16.34
CA ALA A 153 -9.13 -8.81 -15.89
C ALA A 153 -9.78 -10.16 -15.53
N GLN A 154 -9.63 -11.18 -16.38
CA GLN A 154 -10.10 -12.54 -16.11
C GLN A 154 -9.38 -13.15 -14.90
N TRP A 155 -8.06 -12.95 -14.81
CA TRP A 155 -7.29 -13.36 -13.63
C TRP A 155 -7.81 -12.71 -12.35
N PHE A 156 -8.15 -11.42 -12.38
CA PHE A 156 -8.73 -10.73 -11.23
C PHE A 156 -10.09 -11.30 -10.82
N ILE A 157 -10.96 -11.60 -11.78
CA ILE A 157 -12.27 -12.22 -11.52
C ILE A 157 -12.08 -13.58 -10.83
N GLY A 158 -11.14 -14.41 -11.30
CA GLY A 158 -10.88 -15.73 -10.74
C GLY A 158 -10.32 -15.72 -9.31
N ILE A 159 -9.64 -14.66 -8.86
CA ILE A 159 -9.16 -14.55 -7.49
C ILE A 159 -10.19 -13.92 -6.53
N VAL A 160 -11.20 -13.22 -7.06
CA VAL A 160 -12.19 -12.46 -6.26
C VAL A 160 -13.55 -13.18 -6.15
N GLN A 161 -13.79 -14.23 -6.93
CA GLN A 161 -14.86 -15.21 -6.70
C GLN A 161 -14.68 -15.93 -5.36
#